data_AF-A0A535FJQ8-F1
#
_entry.id   AF-A0A535FJQ8-F1
#
_cell.length_a   1.000
_cell.length_b   1.000
_cell.length_c   1.000
_cell.angle_alpha   90.00
_cell.angle_beta   90.00
_cell.angle_gamma   90.00
#
_symmetry.space_group_name_H-M   'P 1'
#
loop_
_entity.id
_entity.type
_entity.pdbx_description
1 polymer ?
#
loop_
_entity_poly.entity_id
_entity_poly.type
_entity_poly.pdbx_seq_one_letter_code
_entity_poly.pdbx_strand_id
1 'polypeptide(L)'
;MTTSIRGDVKDISLAARGKDHIEWAAKEMPVLRLIRERFAKDMPLKGIRMSGCLHITTETANLAITLKAGGADLVLCASNPLSTQDDVAAALVSEYTIPTYAIKGEDEKTYYR
;
A
#
# COMPACT_ATOMS: atom_id res chain seq x y z
N MET A 1 22.49 -5.28 -4.74
CA MET A 1 21.41 -6.27 -4.86
C MET A 1 20.19 -5.52 -5.36
N THR A 2 19.78 -5.71 -6.61
CA THR A 2 18.53 -5.15 -7.13
C THR A 2 17.39 -5.85 -6.43
N THR A 3 16.82 -5.22 -5.40
CA THR A 3 15.63 -5.71 -4.72
C THR A 3 14.53 -5.76 -5.79
N SER A 4 14.20 -6.96 -6.27
CA SER A 4 13.09 -7.15 -7.19
C SER A 4 11.85 -6.59 -6.51
N ILE A 5 11.30 -5.51 -7.07
CA ILE A 5 10.08 -4.88 -6.59
C ILE A 5 8.97 -5.94 -6.76
N ARG A 6 8.44 -6.47 -5.64
CA ARG A 6 7.38 -7.50 -5.65
C ARG A 6 6.02 -6.80 -5.72
N GLY A 7 5.16 -7.23 -6.64
CA GLY A 7 3.77 -6.75 -6.78
C GLY A 7 3.20 -7.15 -8.14
N ASP A 8 1.87 -7.03 -8.28
CA ASP A 8 1.15 -7.17 -9.54
C ASP A 8 0.15 -6.00 -9.64
N VAL A 9 0.46 -5.04 -10.51
CA VAL A 9 -0.25 -3.76 -10.63
C VAL A 9 -0.36 -3.40 -12.10
N LYS A 10 -1.37 -2.61 -12.44
CA LYS A 10 -1.75 -2.36 -13.83
C LYS A 10 -0.66 -1.67 -14.65
N ASP A 11 -0.07 -0.61 -14.10
CA ASP A 11 0.92 0.21 -14.77
C ASP A 11 1.79 0.93 -13.73
N ILE A 12 3.06 0.53 -13.64
CA ILE A 12 4.00 1.09 -12.67
C ILE A 12 4.35 2.56 -12.94
N SER A 13 4.15 3.05 -14.18
CA SER A 13 4.43 4.45 -14.54
C SER A 13 3.51 5.44 -13.83
N LEU A 14 2.39 4.97 -13.28
CA LEU A 14 1.44 5.77 -12.50
C LEU A 14 1.93 6.10 -11.08
N ALA A 15 3.04 5.51 -10.63
CA ALA A 15 3.51 5.59 -9.25
C ALA A 15 3.74 7.02 -8.74
N ALA A 16 4.34 7.89 -9.56
CA ALA A 16 4.59 9.28 -9.18
C ALA A 16 3.28 10.03 -8.87
N ARG A 17 2.26 9.85 -9.73
CA ARG A 17 0.93 10.44 -9.51
C ARG A 17 0.24 9.85 -8.28
N GLY A 18 0.34 8.54 -8.09
CA GLY A 18 -0.22 7.87 -6.92
C GLY A 18 0.39 8.38 -5.63
N LYS A 19 1.71 8.62 -5.59
CA LYS A 19 2.39 9.24 -4.46
C LYS A 19 1.85 10.63 -4.14
N ASP A 20 1.68 11.49 -5.14
CA ASP A 20 1.11 12.82 -4.93
C ASP A 20 -0.30 12.74 -4.33
N HIS A 21 -1.14 11.81 -4.80
CA HIS A 21 -2.47 11.57 -4.25
C HIS A 21 -2.43 11.03 -2.80
N ILE A 22 -1.53 10.08 -2.51
CA ILE A 22 -1.36 9.52 -1.16
C ILE A 22 -0.91 10.61 -0.18
N GLU A 23 0.05 11.45 -0.57
CA GLU A 23 0.56 12.56 0.23
C GLU A 23 -0.50 13.67 0.42
N TRP A 24 -1.32 13.92 -0.60
CA TRP A 24 -2.45 14.83 -0.49
C TRP A 24 -3.48 14.31 0.53
N ALA A 25 -3.90 13.05 0.42
CA ALA A 25 -4.84 12.44 1.36
C ALA A 25 -4.30 12.39 2.80
N ALA A 26 -2.99 12.20 2.96
CA ALA A 26 -2.34 12.17 4.27
C ALA A 26 -2.55 13.45 5.10
N LYS A 27 -2.79 14.60 4.44
CA LYS A 27 -3.06 15.89 5.10
C LYS A 27 -4.36 15.86 5.91
N GLU A 28 -5.34 15.07 5.46
CA GLU A 28 -6.66 14.91 6.11
C GLU A 28 -6.71 13.69 7.04
N MET A 29 -5.58 13.03 7.30
CA MET A 29 -5.50 11.80 8.12
C MET A 29 -4.59 12.00 9.35
N PRO A 30 -4.85 13.01 10.21
CA PRO A 30 -3.93 13.42 11.28
C PRO A 30 -3.67 12.32 12.31
N VAL A 31 -4.67 11.48 12.60
CA VAL A 31 -4.52 10.38 13.57
C VAL A 31 -3.53 9.34 13.07
N LEU A 32 -3.61 8.94 11.79
CA LEU A 32 -2.65 7.99 11.23
C LEU A 32 -1.24 8.60 11.15
N ARG A 33 -1.12 9.90 10.86
CA ARG A 33 0.18 10.59 10.93
C ARG A 33 0.79 10.51 12.34
N LEU A 34 0.03 10.79 13.39
CA LEU A 34 0.50 10.69 14.77
C LEU A 34 0.92 9.26 15.14
N ILE A 35 0.13 8.26 14.73
CA ILE A 35 0.47 6.84 14.96
C ILE A 35 1.76 6.47 14.21
N ARG A 36 1.92 6.91 12.96
CA ARG A 36 3.12 6.69 12.14
C ARG A 36 4.37 7.28 12.78
N GLU A 37 4.29 8.52 13.27
CA GLU A 37 5.40 9.19 13.95
C GLU A 37 5.84 8.44 15.22
N ARG A 38 4.88 7.88 15.97
CA ARG A 38 5.18 7.00 17.12
C ARG A 38 5.76 5.66 16.68
N PHE A 39 5.13 5.01 15.69
CA PHE A 39 5.52 3.69 15.19
C PHE A 39 6.92 3.68 14.59
N ALA A 40 7.33 4.76 13.92
CA ALA A 40 8.68 4.90 13.39
C ALA A 40 9.78 4.90 14.48
N LYS A 41 9.44 5.32 15.70
CA LYS A 41 10.36 5.32 16.85
C LYS A 41 10.33 3.97 17.58
N ASP A 42 9.13 3.49 17.87
CA ASP A 42 8.94 2.35 18.76
C ASP A 42 9.04 1.00 18.03
N MET A 43 8.83 1.01 16.71
CA MET A 43 8.74 -0.17 15.83
C MET A 43 7.97 -1.34 16.46
N PRO A 44 6.71 -1.13 16.93
CA PRO A 44 5.99 -2.12 17.72
C PRO A 44 5.56 -3.37 16.92
N LEU A 45 5.66 -3.32 15.59
CA LEU A 45 5.28 -4.38 14.67
C LEU A 45 6.50 -5.10 14.07
N LYS A 46 7.71 -4.82 14.59
CA LYS A 46 8.94 -5.45 14.11
C LYS A 46 8.85 -6.98 14.23
N GLY A 47 9.10 -7.67 13.12
CA GLY A 47 9.05 -9.13 13.04
C GLY A 47 7.65 -9.71 12.84
N ILE A 48 6.62 -8.87 12.81
CA ILE A 48 5.25 -9.30 12.50
C ILE A 48 5.04 -9.31 11.00
N ARG A 49 4.52 -10.43 10.48
CA ARG A 49 4.09 -10.58 9.08
C ARG A 49 2.59 -10.35 8.99
N MET A 50 2.15 -9.52 8.06
CA MET A 50 0.76 -9.16 7.87
C MET A 50 0.37 -9.17 6.39
N SER A 51 -0.85 -9.66 6.14
CA SER A 51 -1.50 -9.57 4.84
C SER A 51 -2.77 -8.74 4.99
N GLY A 52 -2.96 -7.74 4.13
CA GLY A 52 -4.17 -6.92 4.09
C GLY A 52 -5.00 -7.20 2.84
N CYS A 53 -6.23 -7.67 3.01
CA CYS A 53 -7.23 -7.75 1.96
C CYS A 53 -8.23 -6.61 2.16
N LEU A 54 -8.02 -5.50 1.45
CA LEU A 54 -8.74 -4.23 1.61
C LEU A 54 -8.94 -3.54 0.26
N HIS A 55 -9.77 -2.51 0.20
CA HIS A 55 -9.82 -1.63 -0.97
C HIS A 55 -8.48 -0.90 -1.12
N ILE A 56 -7.85 -0.96 -2.28
CA ILE A 56 -6.56 -0.31 -2.51
C ILE A 56 -6.81 1.14 -2.94
N THR A 57 -6.83 2.04 -1.96
CA THR A 57 -7.08 3.48 -2.12
C THR A 57 -6.04 4.31 -1.35
N THR A 58 -6.06 5.63 -1.52
CA THR A 58 -5.19 6.57 -0.79
C THR A 58 -5.22 6.40 0.73
N GLU A 59 -6.38 6.04 1.29
CA GLU A 59 -6.57 5.82 2.72
C GLU A 59 -5.86 4.53 3.17
N THR A 60 -6.07 3.43 2.45
CA THR A 60 -5.39 2.15 2.71
C THR A 60 -3.89 2.28 2.54
N ALA A 61 -3.42 3.07 1.57
CA ALA A 61 -2.00 3.33 1.41
C ALA A 61 -1.40 4.03 2.64
N ASN A 62 -2.08 5.05 3.19
CA ASN A 62 -1.64 5.73 4.40
C ASN A 62 -1.66 4.82 5.64
N LEU A 63 -2.64 3.91 5.75
CA LEU A 63 -2.64 2.85 6.75
C LEU A 63 -1.43 1.92 6.58
N ALA A 64 -1.18 1.42 5.38
CA ALA A 64 -0.10 0.49 5.07
C ALA A 64 1.29 1.10 5.34
N ILE A 65 1.49 2.36 4.95
CA ILE A 65 2.72 3.12 5.25
C ILE A 65 2.92 3.24 6.77
N THR A 66 1.83 3.46 7.52
CA THR A 66 1.88 3.53 8.99
C THR A 66 2.29 2.18 9.61
N LEU A 67 1.69 1.09 9.15
CA LEU A 67 2.03 -0.27 9.62
C LEU A 67 3.48 -0.63 9.29
N LYS A 68 3.93 -0.33 8.07
CA LYS A 68 5.33 -0.53 7.65
C LYS A 68 6.31 0.30 8.47
N ALA A 69 5.98 1.56 8.80
CA ALA A 69 6.79 2.38 9.70
C ALA A 69 6.93 1.75 11.09
N GLY A 70 5.92 0.97 11.53
CA GLY A 70 6.00 0.17 12.74
C GLY A 70 6.88 -1.07 12.65
N GLY A 71 7.48 -1.37 11.50
CA GLY A 71 8.36 -2.52 11.28
C GLY A 71 7.69 -3.80 10.77
N ALA A 72 6.41 -3.71 10.35
CA ALA A 72 5.68 -4.86 9.80
C ALA A 72 6.24 -5.30 8.43
N ASP A 73 6.28 -6.62 8.20
CA ASP A 73 6.42 -7.24 6.88
C ASP A 73 5.01 -7.37 6.27
N LEU A 74 4.63 -6.37 5.45
CA LEU A 74 3.26 -6.18 4.97
C LEU A 74 3.14 -6.51 3.47
N VAL A 75 2.09 -7.27 3.10
CA VAL A 75 1.62 -7.45 1.72
C VAL A 75 0.15 -7.08 1.61
N LEU A 76 -0.27 -6.53 0.47
CA LEU A 76 -1.65 -6.11 0.22
C LEU A 76 -2.23 -6.83 -1.01
N CYS A 77 -3.53 -7.11 -0.95
CA CYS A 77 -4.36 -7.48 -2.08
C CYS A 77 -5.73 -6.76 -2.03
N ALA A 78 -6.40 -6.67 -3.18
CA ALA A 78 -7.72 -6.05 -3.27
C ALA A 78 -8.79 -6.93 -2.59
N SER A 79 -9.71 -6.30 -1.84
CA SER A 79 -10.93 -6.96 -1.33
C SER A 79 -12.15 -6.81 -2.25
N ASN A 80 -11.99 -6.08 -3.37
CA ASN A 80 -13.02 -5.94 -4.39
C ASN A 80 -12.37 -5.57 -5.74
N PRO A 81 -12.69 -6.28 -6.84
CA PRO A 81 -12.09 -6.06 -8.16
C PRO A 81 -12.20 -4.64 -8.71
N LEU A 82 -13.22 -3.87 -8.32
CA LEU A 82 -13.49 -2.53 -8.87
C LEU A 82 -12.95 -1.39 -8.00
N SER A 83 -12.46 -1.71 -6.80
CA SER A 83 -12.14 -0.72 -5.77
C SER A 83 -10.72 -0.13 -5.88
N THR A 84 -9.83 -0.81 -6.58
CA THR A 84 -8.43 -0.40 -6.72
C THR A 84 -8.29 0.94 -7.43
N GLN A 85 -7.49 1.83 -6.86
CA GLN A 85 -6.92 2.99 -7.53
C GLN A 85 -5.55 2.59 -8.08
N ASP A 86 -5.46 2.41 -9.39
CA ASP A 86 -4.28 1.80 -10.04
C ASP A 86 -2.99 2.60 -9.82
N ASP A 87 -3.08 3.92 -9.75
CA ASP A 87 -1.97 4.82 -9.44
C ASP A 87 -1.48 4.64 -7.99
N VAL A 88 -2.39 4.50 -7.03
CA VAL A 88 -2.06 4.20 -5.64
C VAL A 88 -1.39 2.83 -5.50
N ALA A 89 -1.92 1.80 -6.18
CA ALA A 89 -1.31 0.47 -6.19
C ALA A 89 0.13 0.52 -6.74
N ALA A 90 0.34 1.24 -7.85
CA ALA A 90 1.67 1.46 -8.42
C ALA A 90 2.61 2.19 -7.44
N ALA A 91 2.13 3.23 -6.76
CA ALA A 91 2.91 3.98 -5.79
C ALA A 91 3.31 3.12 -4.57
N LEU A 92 2.39 2.31 -4.03
CA LEU A 92 2.69 1.39 -2.93
C LEU A 92 3.87 0.47 -3.26
N VAL A 93 3.89 -0.04 -4.49
CA VAL A 93 4.93 -0.95 -4.99
C VAL A 93 6.25 -0.23 -5.25
N SER A 94 6.25 0.84 -6.07
CA SER A 94 7.48 1.52 -6.52
C SER A 94 8.06 2.47 -5.47
N GLU A 95 7.23 3.33 -4.88
CA GLU A 95 7.69 4.45 -4.03
C GLU A 95 7.80 4.05 -2.57
N TYR A 96 6.89 3.20 -2.10
CA TYR A 96 6.83 2.79 -0.69
C TYR A 96 7.35 1.38 -0.46
N THR A 97 7.68 0.62 -1.51
CA THR A 97 8.20 -0.76 -1.42
C THR A 97 7.30 -1.67 -0.55
N ILE A 98 5.98 -1.54 -0.70
CA ILE A 98 4.96 -2.38 -0.07
C ILE A 98 4.39 -3.29 -1.17
N PRO A 99 4.67 -4.60 -1.14
CA PRO A 99 4.11 -5.53 -2.11
C PRO A 99 2.59 -5.44 -2.17
N THR A 100 2.06 -5.16 -3.35
CA THR A 100 0.64 -4.98 -3.60
C THR A 100 0.25 -5.75 -4.85
N TYR A 101 -0.82 -6.53 -4.75
CA TYR A 101 -1.38 -7.36 -5.81
C TYR A 101 -2.83 -6.94 -6.02
N ALA A 102 -3.02 -5.96 -6.89
CA ALA A 102 -4.32 -5.33 -7.10
C ALA A 102 -4.35 -4.55 -8.41
N ILE A 103 -5.34 -4.85 -9.24
CA ILE A 103 -5.63 -4.17 -10.51
C ILE A 103 -7.12 -3.81 -10.51
N LYS A 104 -7.46 -2.60 -10.96
CA LYS A 104 -8.86 -2.22 -11.13
C LYS A 104 -9.47 -2.96 -12.33
N GLY A 105 -10.56 -3.67 -12.08
CA GLY A 105 -11.30 -4.43 -13.09
C GLY A 105 -10.79 -5.84 -13.31
N GLU A 106 -10.20 -6.47 -12.29
CA GLU A 106 -9.77 -7.88 -12.34
C GLU A 106 -10.92 -8.82 -12.71
N ASP A 107 -10.59 -9.86 -13.47
CA ASP A 107 -11.46 -11.03 -13.61
C ASP A 107 -11.36 -11.93 -12.36
N GLU A 108 -12.29 -12.86 -12.22
CA GLU A 108 -12.35 -13.78 -11.08
C GLU A 108 -11.04 -14.57 -10.89
N LYS A 109 -10.44 -15.00 -12.00
CA LYS A 109 -9.21 -15.80 -11.96
C LYS A 109 -8.02 -14.99 -11.46
N THR A 110 -7.89 -13.74 -11.88
CA THR A 110 -6.83 -12.84 -11.45
C THR A 110 -7.02 -12.45 -9.99
N TYR A 111 -8.26 -12.14 -9.59
CA TYR A 111 -8.60 -11.75 -8.23
C TYR A 111 -8.30 -12.82 -7.17
N TYR A 112 -8.47 -14.11 -7.50
CA TYR A 112 -8.22 -15.24 -6.57
C TYR A 112 -6.84 -15.91 -6.73
N ARG A 113 -5.93 -15.31 -7.50
CA ARG A 113 -4.60 -15.88 -7.74
C ARG A 113 -3.66 -15.81 -6.53
#